data_AF-A0A815CSP8-F1
#
_entry.id   AF-A0A815CSP8-F1
#
_cell.length_a   1.000
_cell.length_b   1.000
_cell.length_c   1.000
_cell.angle_alpha   90.00
_cell.angle_beta   90.00
_cell.angle_gamma   90.00
#
_symmetry.space_group_name_H-M   'P 1'
#
loop_
_entity.id
_entity.type
_entity.pdbx_description
1 polymer ?
#
loop_
_entity_poly.entity_id
_entity_poly.type
_entity_poly.pdbx_seq_one_letter_code
_entity_poly.pdbx_strand_id
1 'polypeptide(L)'
;MTGNGLVNKYQSVQNRVIHEIKHYYNGFKLLVSQTGTSCSLLHQVFNGRTLTRKERKQLIRTINDLVRLVPFSVFIIVPFLEFTLPFFLKLFPNMLPSTFQQTSDSEQTGNNYLRLQLEIAKLLQKTMVNWKDEFEQNVRQNQVFINKAYPSIDGMLQFGLLFSHDFSIDKLNRLQLISLCKLLRISSLGVNSYLRLKLQFKFHRIKCDDKLIVAEGIDNLTFEELQMACQERGIYSVNIDVNYLQSRLQQWLDLHLNKHTPTTILIFSHVLSSQSNDL
;
A
#
# COMPACT_ATOMS: atom_id res chain seq x y z
N MET A 1 -54.88 -0.69 -21.07
CA MET A 1 -54.15 -0.54 -19.79
C MET A 1 -52.63 -0.54 -20.01
N THR A 2 -52.08 0.37 -20.82
CA THR A 2 -50.65 0.36 -21.22
C THR A 2 -49.94 1.72 -21.08
N GLY A 3 -50.56 2.71 -20.43
CA GLY A 3 -50.00 4.06 -20.27
C GLY A 3 -49.08 4.27 -19.05
N ASN A 4 -49.31 3.55 -17.94
CA ASN A 4 -48.60 3.82 -16.67
C ASN A 4 -47.20 3.19 -16.54
N GLY A 5 -46.87 2.17 -17.35
CA GLY A 5 -45.57 1.50 -17.28
C GLY A 5 -44.42 2.31 -17.90
N LEU A 6 -44.70 3.08 -18.95
CA LEU A 6 -43.69 3.91 -19.63
C LEU A 6 -43.34 5.14 -18.80
N VAL A 7 -44.34 5.84 -18.25
CA VAL A 7 -44.15 7.05 -17.43
C VAL A 7 -43.28 6.76 -16.19
N ASN A 8 -43.50 5.63 -15.51
CA ASN A 8 -42.69 5.19 -14.37
C ASN A 8 -41.24 4.87 -14.75
N LYS A 9 -41.01 4.29 -15.94
CA LYS A 9 -39.65 4.00 -16.41
C LYS A 9 -38.89 5.28 -16.77
N TYR A 10 -39.56 6.26 -17.39
CA TYR A 10 -38.96 7.58 -17.67
C TYR A 10 -38.61 8.34 -16.39
N GLN A 11 -39.48 8.34 -15.39
CA GLN A 11 -39.19 8.96 -14.08
C GLN A 11 -38.04 8.25 -13.36
N SER A 12 -37.94 6.92 -13.44
CA SER A 12 -36.82 6.14 -12.89
C SER A 12 -35.47 6.48 -13.56
N VAL A 13 -35.46 6.55 -14.90
CA VAL A 13 -34.25 6.91 -15.66
C VAL A 13 -33.85 8.36 -15.41
N GLN A 14 -34.82 9.29 -15.39
CA GLN A 14 -34.56 10.70 -15.07
C GLN A 14 -34.00 10.87 -13.67
N ASN A 15 -34.56 10.20 -12.66
CA ASN A 15 -34.05 10.26 -11.29
C ASN A 15 -32.64 9.68 -11.17
N ARG A 16 -32.33 8.62 -11.92
CA ARG A 16 -30.99 8.05 -11.99
C ARG A 16 -29.97 9.00 -12.65
N VAL A 17 -30.35 9.64 -13.75
CA VAL A 17 -29.52 10.64 -14.44
C VAL A 17 -29.31 11.88 -13.56
N ILE A 18 -30.35 12.38 -12.89
CA ILE A 18 -30.25 13.53 -11.96
C ILE A 18 -29.34 13.17 -10.77
N HIS A 19 -29.45 11.95 -10.25
CA HIS A 19 -28.58 11.46 -9.17
C HIS A 19 -27.13 11.37 -9.64
N GLU A 20 -26.87 10.83 -10.83
CA GLU A 20 -25.53 10.76 -11.42
C GLU A 20 -24.95 12.16 -11.67
N ILE A 21 -25.70 13.10 -12.24
CA ILE A 21 -25.27 14.48 -12.47
C ILE A 21 -24.96 15.20 -11.15
N LYS A 22 -25.84 15.08 -10.14
CA LYS A 22 -25.57 15.64 -8.80
C LYS A 22 -24.32 15.02 -8.18
N HIS A 23 -24.09 13.73 -8.39
CA HIS A 23 -22.91 13.03 -7.91
C HIS A 23 -21.62 13.54 -8.60
N TYR A 24 -21.63 13.73 -9.92
CA TYR A 24 -20.50 14.32 -10.65
C TYR A 24 -20.24 15.77 -10.24
N TYR A 25 -21.29 16.56 -10.07
CA TYR A 25 -21.17 17.95 -9.61
C TYR A 25 -20.55 18.04 -8.21
N ASN A 26 -21.01 17.22 -7.27
CA ASN A 26 -20.46 17.16 -5.92
C ASN A 26 -18.99 16.68 -5.92
N GLY A 27 -18.67 15.67 -6.73
CA GLY A 27 -17.30 15.20 -6.91
C GLY A 27 -16.36 16.26 -7.49
N PHE A 28 -16.83 17.02 -8.49
CA PHE A 28 -16.09 18.12 -9.09
C PHE A 28 -15.88 19.29 -8.11
N LYS A 29 -16.91 19.66 -7.34
CA LYS A 29 -16.81 20.71 -6.30
C LYS A 29 -15.78 20.34 -5.22
N LEU A 30 -15.78 19.08 -4.77
CA LEU A 30 -14.77 18.57 -3.83
C LEU A 30 -13.35 18.64 -4.42
N LEU A 31 -13.19 18.26 -5.68
CA LEU A 31 -11.92 18.34 -6.41
C LEU A 31 -11.38 19.76 -6.49
N VAL A 32 -12.21 20.75 -6.84
CA VAL A 32 -11.81 22.17 -6.91
C VAL A 32 -11.33 22.68 -5.55
N SER A 33 -12.07 22.38 -4.48
CA SER A 33 -11.68 22.75 -3.11
C SER A 33 -10.35 22.12 -2.68
N GLN A 34 -10.17 20.82 -2.99
CA GLN A 34 -8.93 20.09 -2.69
C GLN A 34 -7.74 20.60 -3.51
N THR A 35 -7.97 21.02 -4.76
CA THR A 35 -6.95 21.54 -5.68
C THR A 35 -6.36 22.86 -5.19
N GLY A 36 -7.21 23.80 -4.74
CA GLY A 36 -6.75 25.09 -4.19
C GLY A 36 -5.85 24.90 -2.97
N THR A 37 -6.27 24.03 -2.04
CA THR A 37 -5.49 23.70 -0.83
C THR A 37 -4.14 23.06 -1.19
N SER A 38 -4.14 22.12 -2.14
CA SER A 38 -2.92 21.43 -2.60
C SER A 38 -1.97 22.36 -3.35
N CYS A 39 -2.47 23.34 -4.09
CA CYS A 39 -1.65 24.37 -4.73
C CYS A 39 -0.94 25.24 -3.69
N SER A 40 -1.64 25.63 -2.62
CA SER A 40 -1.04 26.35 -1.49
C SER A 40 0.03 25.50 -0.78
N LEU A 41 -0.25 24.22 -0.53
CA LEU A 41 0.74 23.31 0.08
C LEU A 41 1.96 23.11 -0.83
N LEU A 42 1.76 22.96 -2.14
CA LEU A 42 2.85 22.90 -3.13
C LEU A 42 3.70 24.17 -3.09
N HIS A 43 3.07 25.34 -3.11
CA HIS A 43 3.78 26.61 -3.03
C HIS A 43 4.60 26.73 -1.74
N GLN A 44 4.07 26.28 -0.61
CA GLN A 44 4.79 26.27 0.66
C GLN A 44 5.96 25.28 0.66
N VAL A 45 5.82 24.11 0.02
CA VAL A 45 6.93 23.16 -0.18
C VAL A 45 8.02 23.77 -1.07
N PHE A 46 7.64 24.45 -2.16
CA PHE A 46 8.60 25.18 -3.00
C PHE A 46 9.35 26.27 -2.22
N ASN A 47 8.68 26.89 -1.24
CA ASN A 47 9.29 27.87 -0.34
C ASN A 47 10.04 27.23 0.85
N GLY A 48 10.26 25.91 0.85
CA GLY A 48 11.07 25.19 1.83
C GLY A 48 10.35 24.75 3.11
N ARG A 49 9.02 24.91 3.21
CA ARG A 49 8.25 24.41 4.36
C ARG A 49 8.17 22.88 4.35
N THR A 50 8.50 22.25 5.47
CA THR A 50 8.23 20.83 5.69
C THR A 50 6.75 20.62 6.02
N LEU A 51 6.08 19.78 5.22
CA LEU A 51 4.68 19.44 5.46
C LEU A 51 4.55 18.42 6.59
N THR A 52 3.47 18.55 7.35
CA THR A 52 3.00 17.49 8.25
C THR A 52 2.59 16.26 7.44
N ARG A 53 2.53 15.11 8.10
CA ARG A 53 2.11 13.85 7.51
C ARG A 53 0.73 13.94 6.86
N LYS A 54 -0.21 14.63 7.53
CA LYS A 54 -1.58 14.86 7.04
C LYS A 54 -1.58 15.72 5.77
N GLU A 55 -0.90 16.86 5.79
CA GLU A 55 -0.78 17.76 4.61
C GLU A 55 -0.15 17.03 3.43
N ARG A 56 0.91 16.23 3.66
CA ARG A 56 1.57 15.46 2.61
C ARG A 56 0.65 14.40 1.99
N LYS A 57 -0.09 13.65 2.80
CA LYS A 57 -1.04 12.65 2.29
C LYS A 57 -2.17 13.29 1.48
N GLN A 58 -2.71 14.41 1.96
CA GLN A 58 -3.70 15.18 1.24
C GLN A 58 -3.16 15.66 -0.12
N LEU A 59 -1.95 16.22 -0.13
CA LEU A 59 -1.30 16.70 -1.34
C LEU A 59 -1.12 15.58 -2.38
N ILE A 60 -0.58 14.43 -1.98
CA ILE A 60 -0.36 13.29 -2.88
C ILE A 60 -1.69 12.77 -3.44
N ARG A 61 -2.74 12.69 -2.62
CA ARG A 61 -4.07 12.28 -3.07
C ARG A 61 -4.60 13.22 -4.16
N THR A 62 -4.56 14.53 -3.92
CA THR A 62 -5.04 15.52 -4.89
C THR A 62 -4.18 15.55 -6.15
N ILE A 63 -2.85 15.47 -6.07
CA ILE A 63 -1.99 15.37 -7.26
C ILE A 63 -2.35 14.14 -8.08
N ASN A 64 -2.56 12.99 -7.44
CA ASN A 64 -2.95 11.77 -8.13
C ASN A 64 -4.32 11.93 -8.82
N ASP A 65 -5.27 12.60 -8.18
CA ASP A 65 -6.57 12.90 -8.79
C ASP A 65 -6.43 13.90 -9.96
N LEU A 66 -5.53 14.89 -9.89
CA LEU A 66 -5.22 15.82 -10.98
C LEU A 66 -4.53 15.15 -12.17
N VAL A 67 -3.54 14.27 -11.91
CA VAL A 67 -2.85 13.50 -12.98
C VAL A 67 -3.85 12.61 -13.71
N ARG A 68 -4.85 12.06 -13.02
CA ARG A 68 -5.95 11.31 -13.64
C ARG A 68 -6.85 12.16 -14.54
N LEU A 69 -6.86 13.49 -14.38
CA LEU A 69 -7.59 14.43 -15.24
C LEU A 69 -6.80 14.85 -16.49
N VAL A 70 -5.48 14.68 -16.51
CA VAL A 70 -4.63 15.07 -17.66
C VAL A 70 -5.05 14.38 -18.96
N PRO A 71 -5.33 13.05 -19.00
CA PRO A 71 -5.83 12.41 -20.21
C PRO A 71 -7.18 12.98 -20.68
N PHE A 72 -8.00 13.47 -19.74
CA PHE A 72 -9.29 14.07 -20.08
C PHE A 72 -9.16 15.50 -20.63
N SER A 73 -8.11 16.23 -20.25
CA SER A 73 -7.85 17.58 -20.76
C SER A 73 -7.63 17.61 -22.28
N VAL A 74 -7.15 16.51 -22.86
CA VAL A 74 -6.94 16.36 -24.31
C VAL A 74 -8.27 16.40 -25.08
N PHE A 75 -9.37 15.90 -24.49
CA PHE A 75 -10.71 15.96 -25.11
C PHE A 75 -11.28 17.38 -25.17
N ILE A 76 -10.85 18.28 -24.27
CA ILE A 76 -11.27 19.69 -24.28
C ILE A 76 -10.52 20.47 -25.36
N ILE A 77 -9.26 20.13 -25.61
CA ILE A 77 -8.37 20.83 -26.56
C ILE A 77 -8.62 20.39 -28.01
N VAL A 78 -9.01 19.12 -28.23
CA VAL A 78 -9.21 18.55 -29.57
C VAL A 78 -10.71 18.32 -29.84
N PRO A 79 -11.35 19.10 -30.73
CA PRO A 79 -12.74 18.88 -31.12
C PRO A 79 -12.97 17.47 -31.69
N PHE A 80 -14.14 16.87 -31.42
CA PHE A 80 -14.56 15.53 -31.88
C PHE A 80 -13.84 14.30 -31.26
N LEU A 81 -12.84 14.50 -30.40
CA LEU A 81 -12.17 13.39 -29.70
C LEU A 81 -13.10 12.69 -28.68
N GLU A 82 -14.15 13.38 -28.23
CA GLU A 82 -15.16 12.88 -27.27
C GLU A 82 -15.81 11.56 -27.70
N PHE A 83 -15.90 11.30 -29.01
CA PHE A 83 -16.42 10.04 -29.55
C PHE A 83 -15.57 8.82 -29.18
N THR A 84 -14.31 9.03 -28.76
CA THR A 84 -13.39 7.96 -28.32
C THR A 84 -13.49 7.63 -26.83
N LEU A 85 -14.25 8.41 -26.03
CA LEU A 85 -14.47 8.15 -24.60
C LEU A 85 -14.88 6.70 -24.26
N PRO A 86 -15.85 6.06 -24.95
CA PRO A 86 -16.22 4.68 -24.64
C PRO A 86 -15.08 3.66 -24.86
N PHE A 87 -14.17 3.93 -25.79
CA PHE A 87 -12.98 3.11 -26.02
C PHE A 87 -11.88 3.41 -24.98
N PHE A 88 -11.71 4.68 -24.63
CA PHE A 88 -10.70 5.16 -23.68
C PHE A 88 -10.95 4.65 -22.25
N LEU A 89 -12.20 4.67 -21.78
CA LEU A 89 -12.61 4.11 -20.48
C LEU A 89 -12.37 2.60 -20.38
N LYS A 90 -12.40 1.89 -21.51
CA LYS A 90 -12.13 0.45 -21.59
C LYS A 90 -10.63 0.12 -21.53
N LEU A 91 -9.78 1.03 -22.03
CA LEU A 91 -8.32 0.91 -21.99
C LEU A 91 -7.71 1.32 -20.64
N PHE A 92 -8.38 2.24 -19.92
CA PHE A 92 -7.89 2.77 -18.65
C PHE A 92 -8.98 2.68 -17.55
N PRO A 93 -9.25 1.50 -16.98
CA PRO A 93 -10.30 1.33 -15.96
C PRO A 93 -9.99 2.02 -14.60
N ASN A 94 -8.74 2.41 -14.34
CA ASN A 94 -8.27 2.95 -13.04
C ASN A 94 -8.25 4.49 -12.92
N MET A 95 -8.85 5.23 -13.85
CA MET A 95 -8.88 6.72 -13.81
C MET A 95 -10.06 7.30 -13.06
N LEU A 96 -10.98 6.45 -12.59
CA LEU A 96 -12.10 6.91 -11.76
C LEU A 96 -11.60 7.31 -10.35
N PRO A 97 -12.19 8.36 -9.74
CA PRO A 97 -11.80 8.83 -8.42
C PRO A 97 -11.77 7.70 -7.39
N SER A 98 -10.76 7.71 -6.53
CA SER A 98 -10.60 6.71 -5.46
C SER A 98 -11.75 6.71 -4.43
N THR A 99 -12.63 7.72 -4.48
CA THR A 99 -13.87 7.82 -3.69
C THR A 99 -14.98 6.86 -4.11
N PHE A 100 -14.82 6.11 -5.21
CA PHE A 100 -15.80 5.12 -5.68
C PHE A 100 -15.59 3.69 -5.18
N GLN A 101 -14.57 3.42 -4.35
CA GLN A 101 -14.39 2.10 -3.73
C GLN A 101 -15.33 1.98 -2.51
N GLN A 102 -16.41 1.21 -2.66
CA GLN A 102 -17.36 0.90 -1.60
C GLN A 102 -16.69 0.24 -0.39
N THR A 103 -17.16 0.59 0.80
CA THR A 103 -16.68 0.15 2.12
C THR A 103 -16.88 -1.35 2.41
N SER A 104 -17.65 -2.08 1.59
CA SER A 104 -17.92 -3.52 1.74
C SER A 104 -16.72 -4.43 1.41
N ASP A 105 -15.67 -3.90 0.79
CA ASP A 105 -14.47 -4.66 0.43
C ASP A 105 -13.52 -4.88 1.62
N SER A 106 -13.68 -4.14 2.72
CA SER A 106 -12.70 -4.07 3.81
C SER A 106 -12.49 -5.40 4.55
N GLU A 107 -13.58 -6.12 4.84
CA GLU A 107 -13.55 -7.39 5.59
C GLU A 107 -13.11 -8.58 4.72
N GLN A 108 -13.61 -8.67 3.48
CA GLN A 108 -13.16 -9.68 2.52
C GLN A 108 -11.68 -9.48 2.14
N THR A 109 -11.22 -8.22 2.09
CA THR A 109 -9.81 -7.89 1.87
C THR A 109 -8.93 -8.35 3.04
N GLY A 110 -9.40 -8.32 4.28
CA GLY A 110 -8.66 -8.78 5.47
C GLY A 110 -8.36 -10.28 5.45
N ASN A 111 -9.37 -11.11 5.20
CA ASN A 111 -9.22 -12.57 5.13
C ASN A 111 -8.35 -13.01 3.95
N ASN A 112 -8.48 -12.33 2.81
CA ASN A 112 -7.63 -12.58 1.64
C ASN A 112 -6.17 -12.15 1.89
N TYR A 113 -5.95 -11.10 2.69
CA TYR A 113 -4.62 -10.64 3.07
C TYR A 113 -3.90 -11.62 4.00
N LEU A 114 -4.59 -12.21 4.97
CA LEU A 114 -4.02 -13.27 5.82
C LEU A 114 -3.60 -14.49 4.99
N ARG A 115 -4.47 -14.95 4.09
CA ARG A 115 -4.13 -16.06 3.16
C ARG A 115 -2.89 -15.75 2.33
N LEU A 116 -2.80 -14.53 1.80
CA LEU A 116 -1.62 -14.07 1.07
C LEU A 116 -0.37 -14.08 1.98
N GLN A 117 -0.45 -13.60 3.21
CA GLN A 117 0.67 -13.65 4.16
C GLN A 117 1.12 -15.09 4.42
N LEU A 118 0.18 -16.03 4.59
CA LEU A 118 0.50 -17.44 4.81
C LEU A 118 1.19 -18.09 3.61
N GLU A 119 0.74 -17.80 2.38
CA GLU A 119 1.39 -18.28 1.17
C GLU A 119 2.83 -17.76 1.05
N ILE A 120 3.02 -16.47 1.33
CA ILE A 120 4.33 -15.84 1.27
C ILE A 120 5.26 -16.41 2.36
N ALA A 121 4.76 -16.57 3.58
CA ALA A 121 5.51 -17.16 4.67
C ALA A 121 5.99 -18.59 4.33
N LYS A 122 5.13 -19.43 3.73
CA LYS A 122 5.52 -20.76 3.26
C LYS A 122 6.60 -20.71 2.18
N LEU A 123 6.50 -19.78 1.23
CA LEU A 123 7.52 -19.58 0.19
C LEU A 123 8.87 -19.14 0.79
N LEU A 124 8.83 -18.24 1.76
CA LEU A 124 10.03 -17.76 2.46
C LEU A 124 10.65 -18.88 3.30
N GLN A 125 9.85 -19.64 4.05
CA GLN A 125 10.31 -20.78 4.82
C GLN A 125 11.02 -21.80 3.92
N LYS A 126 10.43 -22.15 2.78
CA LYS A 126 11.07 -23.05 1.80
C LYS A 126 12.40 -22.48 1.29
N THR A 127 12.47 -21.17 1.06
CA THR A 127 13.70 -20.50 0.63
C THR A 127 14.77 -20.52 1.75
N MET A 128 14.35 -20.31 3.00
CA MET A 128 15.27 -20.33 4.16
C MET A 128 15.80 -21.71 4.46
N VAL A 129 15.02 -22.78 4.29
CA VAL A 129 15.52 -24.16 4.43
C VAL A 129 16.62 -24.42 3.40
N ASN A 130 16.41 -24.02 2.14
CA ASN A 130 17.44 -24.16 1.12
C ASN A 130 18.73 -23.40 1.49
N TRP A 131 18.60 -22.18 2.02
CA TRP A 131 19.75 -21.40 2.48
C TRP A 131 20.40 -21.96 3.74
N LYS A 132 19.63 -22.56 4.64
CA LYS A 132 20.13 -23.28 5.81
C LYS A 132 20.98 -24.47 5.38
N ASP A 133 20.51 -25.26 4.41
CA ASP A 133 21.23 -26.43 3.91
C ASP A 133 22.54 -26.02 3.19
N GLU A 134 22.50 -24.94 2.40
CA GLU A 134 23.68 -24.34 1.76
C GLU A 134 24.68 -23.79 2.80
N PHE A 135 24.19 -23.31 3.94
CA PHE A 135 25.00 -22.76 5.03
C PHE A 135 25.57 -23.83 5.98
N GLU A 136 24.83 -24.90 6.29
CA GLU A 136 25.29 -26.04 7.09
C GLU A 136 26.49 -26.75 6.43
N GLN A 137 26.58 -26.71 5.11
CA GLN A 137 27.74 -27.17 4.36
C GLN A 137 28.95 -26.22 4.46
N ASN A 138 28.74 -24.92 4.67
CA ASN A 138 29.78 -23.90 4.58
C ASN A 138 30.31 -23.38 5.94
N VAL A 139 29.55 -23.45 7.05
CA VAL A 139 30.00 -22.87 8.33
C VAL A 139 29.57 -23.71 9.55
N ARG A 140 30.51 -24.51 10.10
CA ARG A 140 30.30 -25.36 11.29
C ARG A 140 30.02 -24.60 12.61
N GLN A 141 30.29 -23.30 12.69
CA GLN A 141 30.27 -22.56 13.97
C GLN A 141 28.91 -21.98 14.40
N ASN A 142 27.87 -22.02 13.57
CA ASN A 142 26.57 -21.37 13.88
C ASN A 142 25.38 -22.34 14.03
N GLN A 143 25.64 -23.65 14.13
CA GLN A 143 24.59 -24.70 14.21
C GLN A 143 23.65 -24.55 15.42
N VAL A 144 24.14 -24.00 16.54
CA VAL A 144 23.34 -23.79 17.78
C VAL A 144 22.43 -22.55 17.68
N PHE A 145 22.78 -21.56 16.86
CA PHE A 145 22.00 -20.33 16.68
C PHE A 145 20.77 -20.57 15.79
N ILE A 146 20.92 -21.32 14.70
CA ILE A 146 19.85 -21.54 13.72
C ILE A 146 18.69 -22.35 14.32
N ASN A 147 18.98 -23.31 15.21
CA ASN A 147 17.96 -24.13 15.86
C ASN A 147 17.27 -23.46 17.05
N LYS A 148 17.83 -22.38 17.64
CA LYS A 148 17.21 -21.56 18.70
C LYS A 148 16.51 -20.30 18.17
N ALA A 149 16.93 -19.79 17.02
CA ALA A 149 16.33 -18.62 16.37
C ALA A 149 14.94 -18.91 15.77
N TYR A 150 14.61 -20.18 15.60
CA TYR A 150 13.28 -20.66 15.25
C TYR A 150 12.50 -20.95 16.56
N PRO A 151 11.38 -20.27 16.91
CA PRO A 151 10.48 -19.42 16.12
C PRO A 151 10.35 -17.97 16.66
N SER A 152 11.39 -17.40 17.30
CA SER A 152 11.28 -16.05 17.89
C SER A 152 11.48 -14.94 16.84
N ILE A 153 10.73 -13.84 16.97
CA ILE A 153 10.87 -12.61 16.16
C ILE A 153 12.32 -12.11 16.15
N ASP A 154 12.98 -12.12 17.32
CA ASP A 154 14.37 -11.68 17.43
C ASP A 154 15.34 -12.61 16.70
N GLY A 155 15.04 -13.91 16.68
CA GLY A 155 15.80 -14.90 15.93
C GLY A 155 15.67 -14.72 14.41
N MET A 156 14.46 -14.43 13.93
CA MET A 156 14.21 -14.15 12.51
C MET A 156 14.84 -12.83 12.06
N LEU A 157 14.84 -11.81 12.92
CA LEU A 157 15.54 -10.55 12.65
C LEU A 157 17.05 -10.73 12.62
N GLN A 158 17.63 -11.48 13.57
CA GLN A 158 19.06 -11.80 13.56
C GLN A 158 19.45 -12.60 12.33
N PHE A 159 18.65 -13.61 11.95
CA PHE A 159 18.84 -14.36 10.71
C PHE A 159 18.77 -13.42 9.49
N GLY A 160 17.74 -12.58 9.41
CA GLY A 160 17.58 -11.62 8.32
C GLY A 160 18.77 -10.67 8.17
N LEU A 161 19.32 -10.19 9.28
CA LEU A 161 20.52 -9.32 9.29
C LEU A 161 21.77 -10.06 8.82
N LEU A 162 21.97 -11.31 9.24
CA LEU A 162 23.08 -12.15 8.79
C LEU A 162 23.05 -12.39 7.28
N PHE A 163 21.86 -12.51 6.69
CA PHE A 163 21.65 -12.72 5.26
C PHE A 163 21.17 -11.46 4.52
N SER A 164 21.52 -10.27 5.03
CA SER A 164 21.02 -9.00 4.50
C SER A 164 21.27 -8.81 3.00
N HIS A 165 22.38 -9.34 2.49
CA HIS A 165 22.71 -9.35 1.06
C HIS A 165 21.73 -10.21 0.25
N ASP A 166 21.33 -11.39 0.74
CA ASP A 166 20.44 -12.31 0.02
C ASP A 166 18.97 -11.87 0.08
N PHE A 167 18.62 -11.09 1.11
CA PHE A 167 17.33 -10.40 1.20
C PHE A 167 17.29 -9.05 0.47
N SER A 168 18.33 -8.70 -0.29
CA SER A 168 18.33 -7.49 -1.11
C SER A 168 17.37 -7.62 -2.29
N ILE A 169 16.68 -6.53 -2.64
CA ILE A 169 15.66 -6.49 -3.71
C ILE A 169 16.20 -7.03 -5.04
N ASP A 170 17.49 -6.79 -5.30
CA ASP A 170 18.16 -7.19 -6.54
C ASP A 170 18.33 -8.71 -6.66
N LYS A 171 18.42 -9.42 -5.53
CA LYS A 171 18.55 -10.88 -5.47
C LYS A 171 17.22 -11.62 -5.43
N LEU A 172 16.12 -10.93 -5.14
CA LEU A 172 14.80 -11.53 -5.13
C LEU A 172 14.41 -12.07 -6.53
N ASN A 173 13.91 -13.30 -6.54
CA ASN A 173 13.36 -13.93 -7.74
C ASN A 173 11.99 -13.34 -8.10
N ARG A 174 11.47 -13.64 -9.29
CA ARG A 174 10.21 -13.07 -9.79
C ARG A 174 9.03 -13.35 -8.86
N LEU A 175 8.93 -14.56 -8.31
CA LEU A 175 7.84 -14.93 -7.42
C LEU A 175 7.89 -14.12 -6.13
N GLN A 176 9.07 -13.98 -5.53
CA GLN A 176 9.29 -13.15 -4.33
C GLN A 176 8.96 -11.68 -4.59
N LEU A 177 9.36 -11.13 -5.74
CA LEU A 177 9.02 -9.75 -6.13
C LEU A 177 7.51 -9.54 -6.25
N ILE A 178 6.81 -10.46 -6.95
CA ILE A 178 5.34 -10.40 -7.10
C ILE A 178 4.66 -10.52 -5.73
N SER A 179 5.10 -11.46 -4.90
CA SER A 179 4.60 -11.65 -3.54
C SER A 179 4.74 -10.39 -2.69
N LEU A 180 5.92 -9.78 -2.69
CA LEU A 180 6.18 -8.56 -1.93
C LEU A 180 5.36 -7.38 -2.47
N CYS A 181 5.15 -7.30 -3.79
CA CYS A 181 4.25 -6.31 -4.39
C CYS A 181 2.81 -6.47 -3.91
N LYS A 182 2.27 -7.70 -3.94
CA LYS A 182 0.91 -7.99 -3.48
C LYS A 182 0.74 -7.67 -1.99
N LEU A 183 1.72 -8.07 -1.17
CA LEU A 183 1.73 -7.82 0.27
C LEU A 183 1.71 -6.33 0.60
N LEU A 184 2.45 -5.52 -0.15
CA LEU A 184 2.49 -4.06 0.01
C LEU A 184 1.38 -3.33 -0.75
N ARG A 185 0.41 -4.07 -1.30
CA ARG A 185 -0.74 -3.54 -2.06
C ARG A 185 -0.32 -2.65 -3.23
N ILE A 186 0.78 -3.00 -3.90
CA ILE A 186 1.20 -2.36 -5.15
C ILE A 186 0.97 -3.31 -6.33
N SER A 187 0.72 -2.74 -7.51
CA SER A 187 0.50 -3.54 -8.73
C SER A 187 1.71 -4.41 -9.05
N SER A 188 1.51 -5.73 -9.10
CA SER A 188 2.52 -6.73 -9.44
C SER A 188 2.68 -6.98 -10.95
N LEU A 189 2.19 -6.06 -11.79
CA LEU A 189 2.31 -6.15 -13.24
C LEU A 189 3.63 -5.55 -13.73
N GLY A 190 4.25 -6.24 -14.70
CA GLY A 190 5.44 -5.79 -15.40
C GLY A 190 6.62 -6.77 -15.34
N VAL A 191 7.73 -6.33 -15.93
CA VAL A 191 9.03 -7.01 -15.92
C VAL A 191 9.74 -6.82 -14.56
N ASN A 192 10.68 -7.70 -14.23
CA ASN A 192 11.30 -7.73 -12.89
C ASN A 192 11.96 -6.39 -12.53
N SER A 193 12.67 -5.74 -13.45
CA SER A 193 13.31 -4.43 -13.20
C SER A 193 12.30 -3.35 -12.79
N TYR A 194 11.12 -3.36 -13.40
CA TYR A 194 10.04 -2.43 -13.06
C TYR A 194 9.41 -2.74 -11.69
N LEU A 195 9.25 -4.02 -11.34
CA LEU A 195 8.80 -4.42 -10.01
C LEU A 195 9.80 -3.98 -8.92
N ARG A 196 11.11 -4.15 -9.17
CA ARG A 196 12.16 -3.68 -8.25
C ARG A 196 12.11 -2.17 -8.05
N LEU A 197 12.01 -1.42 -9.15
CA LEU A 197 11.90 0.04 -9.09
C LEU A 197 10.68 0.49 -8.28
N LYS A 198 9.50 -0.12 -8.50
CA LYS A 198 8.29 0.14 -7.71
C LYS A 198 8.51 -0.11 -6.22
N LEU A 199 9.18 -1.21 -5.88
CA LEU A 199 9.49 -1.56 -4.49
C LEU A 199 10.46 -0.57 -3.86
N GLN A 200 11.51 -0.17 -4.57
CA GLN A 200 12.45 0.86 -4.11
C GLN A 200 11.73 2.18 -3.80
N PHE A 201 10.84 2.63 -4.69
CA PHE A 201 10.02 3.81 -4.43
C PHE A 201 9.09 3.63 -3.23
N LYS A 202 8.45 2.46 -3.09
CA LYS A 202 7.59 2.15 -1.94
C LYS A 202 8.39 2.18 -0.62
N PHE A 203 9.59 1.61 -0.59
CA PHE A 203 10.44 1.63 0.60
C PHE A 203 10.93 3.03 0.95
N HIS A 204 11.33 3.82 -0.05
CA HIS A 204 11.69 5.21 0.17
C HIS A 204 10.50 6.01 0.75
N ARG A 205 9.28 5.76 0.24
CA ARG A 205 8.05 6.38 0.76
C ARG A 205 7.80 5.98 2.21
N ILE A 206 7.94 4.70 2.55
CA ILE A 206 7.81 4.19 3.92
C ILE A 206 8.82 4.86 4.84
N LYS A 207 10.11 4.92 4.45
CA LYS A 207 11.16 5.57 5.24
C LYS A 207 10.87 7.05 5.51
N CYS A 208 10.36 7.76 4.51
CA CYS A 208 9.96 9.16 4.70
C CYS A 208 8.71 9.30 5.58
N ASP A 209 7.76 8.37 5.52
CA ASP A 209 6.60 8.33 6.44
C ASP A 209 7.03 7.99 7.86
N ASP A 210 7.97 7.06 8.05
CA ASP A 210 8.53 6.68 9.35
C ASP A 210 9.16 7.89 10.06
N LYS A 211 9.94 8.71 9.35
CA LYS A 211 10.50 9.94 9.91
C LYS A 211 9.42 10.93 10.36
N LEU A 212 8.34 11.05 9.59
CA LEU A 212 7.23 11.94 9.94
C LEU A 212 6.46 11.41 11.16
N ILE A 213 6.22 10.10 11.24
CA ILE A 213 5.57 9.48 12.39
C ILE A 213 6.39 9.68 13.67
N VAL A 214 7.71 9.50 13.62
CA VAL A 214 8.57 9.78 14.78
C VAL A 214 8.54 11.25 15.17
N ALA A 215 8.56 12.16 14.20
CA ALA A 215 8.51 13.60 14.47
C ALA A 215 7.18 14.06 15.09
N GLU A 216 6.06 13.44 14.68
CA GLU A 216 4.72 13.76 15.18
C GLU A 216 4.35 12.97 16.45
N GLY A 217 5.02 11.84 16.71
CA GLY A 217 4.74 10.93 17.81
C GLY A 217 3.66 9.88 17.47
N ILE A 218 3.90 8.62 17.81
CA ILE A 218 2.96 7.52 17.54
C ILE A 218 1.64 7.72 18.32
N ASP A 219 1.71 8.24 19.54
CA ASP A 219 0.55 8.44 20.42
C ASP A 219 -0.45 9.47 19.87
N ASN A 220 -0.01 10.31 18.94
CA ASN A 220 -0.83 11.35 18.31
C ASN A 220 -1.57 10.86 17.06
N LEU A 221 -1.35 9.60 16.63
CA LEU A 221 -2.04 8.99 15.50
C LEU A 221 -3.47 8.59 15.88
N THR A 222 -4.43 8.88 15.01
CA THR A 222 -5.77 8.29 15.17
C THR A 222 -5.73 6.78 14.90
N PHE A 223 -6.74 6.04 15.37
CA PHE A 223 -6.84 4.60 15.11
C PHE A 223 -6.76 4.27 13.61
N GLU A 224 -7.44 5.04 12.76
CA GLU A 224 -7.40 4.86 11.31
C GLU A 224 -6.00 5.13 10.74
N GLU A 225 -5.32 6.18 11.21
CA GLU A 225 -3.96 6.52 10.76
C GLU A 225 -2.93 5.48 11.17
N LEU A 226 -3.08 4.92 12.37
CA LEU A 226 -2.28 3.84 12.91
C LEU A 226 -2.50 2.55 12.10
N GLN A 227 -3.77 2.17 11.89
CA GLN A 227 -4.13 1.00 11.10
C GLN A 227 -3.56 1.10 9.68
N MET A 228 -3.73 2.26 9.03
CA MET A 228 -3.19 2.52 7.70
C MET A 228 -1.66 2.49 7.69
N ALA A 229 -1.00 3.06 8.69
CA ALA A 229 0.46 3.03 8.81
C ALA A 229 0.99 1.59 8.87
N CYS A 230 0.36 0.74 9.69
CA CYS A 230 0.69 -0.68 9.79
C CYS A 230 0.48 -1.41 8.45
N GLN A 231 -0.67 -1.21 7.80
CA GLN A 231 -0.96 -1.83 6.50
C GLN A 231 0.03 -1.42 5.42
N GLU A 232 0.44 -0.14 5.37
CA GLU A 232 1.40 0.33 4.38
C GLU A 232 2.78 -0.32 4.50
N ARG A 233 3.11 -0.85 5.69
CA ARG A 233 4.35 -1.57 6.05
C ARG A 233 4.22 -3.09 5.94
N GLY A 234 3.03 -3.59 5.59
CA GLY A 234 2.76 -5.02 5.49
C GLY A 234 2.46 -5.70 6.83
N ILE A 235 2.14 -4.92 7.86
CA ILE A 235 1.74 -5.40 9.19
C ILE A 235 0.22 -5.64 9.15
N TYR A 236 -0.22 -6.83 9.55
CA TYR A 236 -1.64 -7.13 9.70
C TYR A 236 -2.26 -6.23 10.78
N SER A 237 -3.43 -5.67 10.51
CA SER A 237 -4.00 -4.61 11.36
C SER A 237 -5.51 -4.67 11.53
N VAL A 238 -6.17 -5.73 11.05
CA VAL A 238 -7.63 -5.86 11.10
C VAL A 238 -8.02 -6.54 12.41
N ASN A 239 -9.01 -6.01 13.12
CA ASN A 239 -9.49 -6.54 14.41
C ASN A 239 -8.39 -6.68 15.49
N ILE A 240 -7.43 -5.76 15.51
CA ILE A 240 -6.33 -5.74 16.47
C ILE A 240 -6.46 -4.50 17.36
N ASP A 241 -6.16 -4.68 18.65
CA ASP A 241 -6.14 -3.62 19.64
C ASP A 241 -5.16 -2.50 19.32
N VAL A 242 -5.55 -1.26 19.67
CA VAL A 242 -4.75 -0.05 19.43
C VAL A 242 -3.36 -0.16 20.04
N ASN A 243 -3.26 -0.59 21.30
CA ASN A 243 -2.00 -0.73 22.03
C ASN A 243 -1.06 -1.72 21.33
N TYR A 244 -1.60 -2.81 20.78
CA TYR A 244 -0.82 -3.77 20.03
C TYR A 244 -0.32 -3.17 18.72
N LEU A 245 -1.15 -2.45 17.97
CA LEU A 245 -0.72 -1.77 16.75
C LEU A 245 0.34 -0.71 17.02
N GLN A 246 0.22 0.06 18.10
CA GLN A 246 1.23 1.03 18.52
C GLN A 246 2.55 0.35 18.84
N SER A 247 2.56 -0.71 19.64
CA SER A 247 3.79 -1.44 19.97
C SER A 247 4.45 -2.06 18.73
N ARG A 248 3.66 -2.61 17.80
CA ARG A 248 4.17 -3.14 16.52
C ARG A 248 4.77 -2.05 15.64
N LEU A 249 4.10 -0.90 15.55
CA LEU A 249 4.62 0.22 14.77
C LEU A 249 5.88 0.81 15.41
N GLN A 250 5.93 0.93 16.73
CA GLN A 250 7.11 1.36 17.48
C GLN A 250 8.29 0.43 17.21
N GLN A 251 8.07 -0.89 17.32
CA GLN A 251 9.10 -1.89 17.01
C GLN A 251 9.62 -1.74 15.57
N TRP A 252 8.73 -1.54 14.60
CA TRP A 252 9.13 -1.27 13.21
C TRP A 252 10.02 -0.03 13.10
N LEU A 253 9.61 1.09 13.71
CA LEU A 253 10.35 2.36 13.64
C LEU A 253 11.74 2.23 14.25
N ASP A 254 11.87 1.55 15.40
CA ASP A 254 13.16 1.32 16.05
C ASP A 254 14.09 0.49 15.17
N LEU A 255 13.58 -0.58 14.57
CA LEU A 255 14.40 -1.43 13.71
C LEU A 255 14.77 -0.73 12.39
N HIS A 256 13.88 0.08 11.84
CA HIS A 256 14.10 0.75 10.55
C HIS A 256 14.98 1.99 10.65
N LEU A 257 14.71 2.86 11.63
CA LEU A 257 15.39 4.15 11.75
C LEU A 257 16.62 4.08 12.66
N ASN A 258 16.56 3.37 13.78
CA ASN A 258 17.66 3.32 14.75
C ASN A 258 18.67 2.20 14.41
N LYS A 259 18.18 1.01 14.03
CA LYS A 259 19.06 -0.11 13.63
C LYS A 259 19.38 -0.17 12.13
N HIS A 260 18.82 0.75 11.34
CA HIS A 260 19.01 0.81 9.87
C HIS A 260 18.73 -0.52 9.14
N THR A 261 17.81 -1.33 9.68
CA THR A 261 17.47 -2.62 9.10
C THR A 261 16.83 -2.43 7.72
N PRO A 262 17.31 -3.12 6.66
CA PRO A 262 16.67 -3.10 5.35
C PRO A 262 15.16 -3.42 5.40
N THR A 263 14.36 -2.64 4.68
CA THR A 263 12.89 -2.77 4.70
C THR A 263 12.40 -4.14 4.23
N THR A 264 13.12 -4.80 3.31
CA THR A 264 12.80 -6.17 2.87
C THR A 264 12.84 -7.16 4.03
N ILE A 265 13.87 -7.08 4.87
CA ILE A 265 14.07 -7.94 6.04
C ILE A 265 12.97 -7.69 7.08
N LEU A 266 12.64 -6.42 7.33
CA LEU A 266 11.55 -6.07 8.25
C LEU A 266 10.25 -6.73 7.82
N ILE A 267 9.86 -6.55 6.56
CA ILE A 267 8.63 -7.12 6.01
C ILE A 267 8.63 -8.65 6.14
N PHE A 268 9.73 -9.30 5.75
CA PHE A 268 9.82 -10.76 5.85
C PHE A 268 9.79 -11.27 7.28
N SER A 269 10.48 -10.60 8.21
CA SER A 269 10.45 -10.97 9.63
C SER A 269 9.04 -10.91 10.21
N HIS A 270 8.26 -9.88 9.85
CA HIS A 270 6.87 -9.75 10.27
C HIS A 270 5.99 -10.85 9.68
N VAL A 271 6.09 -11.11 8.38
CA VAL A 271 5.31 -12.16 7.70
C VAL A 271 5.53 -13.54 8.31
N LEU A 272 6.77 -13.85 8.69
CA LEU A 272 7.10 -15.13 9.30
C LEU A 272 6.61 -15.20 10.76
N SER A 273 6.69 -14.10 11.49
CA SER A 273 6.20 -14.02 12.88
C SER A 273 4.69 -14.13 13.01
N SER A 274 3.92 -13.74 11.98
CA SER A 274 2.47 -13.87 12.01
C SER A 274 2.01 -15.33 12.00
N GLN A 275 2.85 -16.29 11.59
CA GLN A 275 2.51 -17.71 11.63
C GLN A 275 2.72 -18.37 12.99
N SER A 276 3.63 -17.87 13.81
CA SER A 276 3.94 -18.49 15.12
C SER A 276 2.88 -18.20 16.18
N ASN A 277 2.01 -17.21 15.96
CA ASN A 277 0.93 -16.85 16.88
C ASN A 277 -0.41 -17.55 16.56
N ASP A 278 -0.48 -18.28 15.45
CA ASP A 278 -1.67 -19.06 15.01
C ASP A 278 -1.48 -20.58 15.21
N LEU A 279 -0.42 -20.99 15.94
CA LEU A 279 -0.13 -22.36 16.39
C LEU A 279 -0.09 -22.41 17.92
#